data_AF-A0A286G9A6-F1
#
_entry.id   AF-A0A286G9A6-F1
#
_cell.length_a   1.000
_cell.length_b   1.000
_cell.length_c   1.000
_cell.angle_alpha   90.00
_cell.angle_beta   90.00
_cell.angle_gamma   90.00
#
_symmetry.space_group_name_H-M   'P 1'
#
loop_
_entity.id
_entity.type
_entity.pdbx_description
1 polymer ?
#
loop_
_entity_poly.entity_id
_entity_poly.type
_entity_poly.pdbx_seq_one_letter_code
_entity_poly.pdbx_strand_id
1 'polypeptide(L)'
;MKSTVENIKNLWFGADTPIRQYKIKLHPELWAACQRTSQEFSPPSGAMHVDEYRKSDKIAFAKAVLNELNQNRSVRKTSTYELAYSGLQSQTRKDYLA
;
A
#
# COMPACT_ATOMS: atom_id res chain seq x y z
N MET A 1 -10.86 6.31 6.15
CA MET A 1 -9.82 6.35 7.20
C MET A 1 -8.50 6.78 6.56
N LYS A 2 -7.73 7.66 7.22
CA LYS A 2 -6.38 8.02 6.77
C LYS A 2 -5.40 6.88 7.11
N SER A 3 -4.49 6.55 6.19
CA SER A 3 -3.41 5.58 6.41
C SER A 3 -2.35 6.15 7.35
N THR A 4 -2.65 6.18 8.65
CA THR A 4 -1.70 6.56 9.71
C THR A 4 -1.18 5.31 10.40
N VAL A 5 -0.01 5.40 11.04
CA VAL A 5 0.61 4.29 11.80
C VAL A 5 -0.37 3.71 12.82
N GLU A 6 -1.08 4.56 13.57
CA GLU A 6 -2.06 4.14 14.58
C GLU A 6 -3.24 3.39 13.96
N ASN A 7 -3.77 3.91 12.86
CA ASN A 7 -4.90 3.31 12.15
C ASN A 7 -4.52 1.95 11.54
N ILE A 8 -3.33 1.84 10.96
CA ILE A 8 -2.80 0.58 10.42
C ILE A 8 -2.64 -0.45 11.55
N LYS A 9 -2.02 -0.04 12.66
CA LYS A 9 -1.82 -0.89 13.84
C LYS A 9 -3.16 -1.43 14.36
N ASN A 10 -4.16 -0.57 14.51
CA ASN A 10 -5.47 -0.96 15.01
C ASN A 10 -6.29 -1.77 14.00
N LEU A 11 -6.08 -1.57 12.70
CA LEU A 11 -6.72 -2.37 11.66
C LEU A 11 -6.15 -3.79 11.61
N TRP A 12 -4.83 -3.94 11.72
CA TRP A 12 -4.16 -5.23 11.57
C TRP A 12 -4.11 -6.05 12.87
N PHE A 13 -3.71 -5.42 13.99
CA PHE A 13 -3.54 -6.12 15.27
C PHE A 13 -4.73 -5.95 16.23
N GLY A 14 -5.79 -5.24 15.82
CA GLY A 14 -6.99 -5.07 16.63
C GLY A 14 -7.85 -6.33 16.68
N ALA A 15 -8.73 -6.45 17.67
CA ALA A 15 -9.65 -7.59 17.80
C ALA A 15 -10.60 -7.73 16.60
N ASP A 16 -11.02 -8.96 16.30
CA ASP A 16 -11.97 -9.19 15.21
C ASP A 16 -13.38 -8.76 15.63
N THR A 17 -13.74 -7.57 15.18
CA THR A 17 -15.02 -6.93 15.51
C THR A 17 -15.74 -6.55 14.22
N PRO A 18 -17.09 -6.48 14.23
CA PRO A 18 -17.85 -6.00 13.07
C PRO A 18 -17.40 -4.62 12.59
N ILE A 19 -16.97 -3.75 13.51
CA ILE A 19 -16.41 -2.43 13.19
C ILE A 19 -15.08 -2.55 12.42
N ARG A 20 -14.21 -3.50 12.81
CA ARG A 20 -12.95 -3.76 12.07
C ARG A 20 -13.25 -4.28 10.67
N GLN A 21 -14.15 -5.24 10.54
CA GLN A 21 -14.57 -5.80 9.25
C GLN A 21 -15.17 -4.74 8.32
N TYR A 22 -15.98 -3.82 8.87
CA TYR A 22 -16.48 -2.67 8.11
C TYR A 22 -15.35 -1.75 7.63
N LYS A 23 -14.35 -1.45 8.47
CA LYS A 23 -13.18 -0.65 8.08
C LYS A 23 -12.35 -1.33 6.99
N ILE A 24 -12.20 -2.66 7.03
CA ILE A 24 -11.54 -3.44 5.98
C ILE A 24 -12.27 -3.28 4.65
N LYS A 25 -13.60 -3.42 4.64
CA LYS A 25 -14.44 -3.25 3.44
C LYS A 25 -14.34 -1.85 2.83
N LEU A 26 -14.21 -0.80 3.67
CA LEU A 26 -14.04 0.57 3.20
C LEU A 26 -12.64 0.89 2.67
N HIS A 27 -11.62 0.12 3.07
CA HIS A 27 -10.22 0.36 2.73
C HIS A 27 -9.52 -0.92 2.26
N PRO A 28 -9.99 -1.54 1.16
CA PRO A 28 -9.42 -2.78 0.65
C PRO A 28 -7.95 -2.63 0.24
N GLU A 29 -7.54 -1.47 -0.25
CA GLU A 29 -6.15 -1.17 -0.61
C GLU A 29 -5.21 -1.16 0.59
N LEU A 30 -5.69 -0.67 1.74
CA LEU A 30 -4.94 -0.65 2.99
C LEU A 30 -4.80 -2.07 3.53
N TRP A 31 -5.88 -2.84 3.50
CA TRP A 31 -5.87 -4.24 3.92
C TRP A 31 -4.92 -5.08 3.07
N ALA A 32 -4.98 -4.94 1.74
CA ALA A 32 -4.10 -5.64 0.83
C ALA A 32 -2.62 -5.30 1.06
N ALA A 33 -2.29 -4.03 1.37
CA ALA A 33 -0.94 -3.65 1.76
C ALA A 33 -0.49 -4.31 3.06
N CYS A 34 -1.35 -4.34 4.09
CA CYS A 34 -1.03 -5.08 5.31
C CYS A 34 -0.75 -6.57 5.04
N GLN A 35 -1.56 -7.22 4.18
CA GLN A 35 -1.35 -8.62 3.80
C GLN A 35 -0.02 -8.85 3.10
N ARG A 36 0.34 -8.00 2.13
CA ARG A 36 1.63 -8.08 1.43
C ARG A 36 2.81 -7.85 2.37
N THR A 37 2.77 -6.76 3.13
CA THR A 37 3.79 -6.47 4.13
C THR A 37 3.94 -7.63 5.12
N SER A 38 2.86 -8.30 5.54
CA SER A 38 2.94 -9.45 6.47
C SER A 38 3.71 -10.65 5.95
N GLN A 39 3.87 -10.81 4.63
CA GLN A 39 4.61 -11.92 4.05
C GLN A 39 6.13 -11.68 4.04
N GLU A 40 6.55 -10.41 3.96
CA GLU A 40 7.95 -10.02 3.79
C GLU A 40 8.53 -9.35 5.04
N PHE A 41 7.68 -8.95 5.99
CA PHE A 41 8.09 -8.19 7.16
C PHE A 41 8.83 -9.06 8.17
N SER A 42 10.07 -8.66 8.47
CA SER A 42 10.86 -9.20 9.56
C SER A 42 10.78 -8.28 10.79
N PRO A 43 10.22 -8.73 11.92
CA PRO A 43 10.10 -7.91 13.12
C PRO A 43 11.47 -7.62 13.75
N PRO A 44 11.75 -6.39 14.21
CA PRO A 44 13.02 -6.03 14.85
C PRO A 44 13.36 -6.85 16.10
N SER A 45 12.34 -7.35 16.82
CA SER A 45 12.53 -8.21 17.99
C SER A 45 12.94 -9.64 17.66
N GLY A 46 12.84 -10.07 16.39
CA GLY A 46 13.01 -11.46 15.99
C GLY A 46 11.82 -12.37 16.32
N ALA A 47 10.66 -11.81 16.69
CA ALA A 47 9.43 -12.58 16.89
C ALA A 47 9.10 -13.45 15.66
N MET A 48 8.69 -14.71 15.88
CA MET A 48 8.32 -15.62 14.79
C MET A 48 6.83 -15.54 14.46
N HIS A 49 6.01 -15.22 15.47
CA HIS A 49 4.56 -15.14 15.33
C HIS A 49 4.04 -13.74 15.60
N VAL A 50 2.97 -13.37 14.92
CA VAL A 50 2.30 -12.06 15.05
C VAL A 50 1.82 -11.81 16.49
N ASP A 51 1.43 -12.87 17.20
CA ASP A 51 0.98 -12.80 18.59
C ASP A 51 2.11 -12.42 19.57
N GLU A 52 3.37 -12.66 19.18
CA GLU A 52 4.57 -12.32 19.96
C GLU A 52 5.07 -10.90 19.70
N TYR A 53 4.44 -10.18 18.75
CA TYR A 53 4.91 -8.85 18.36
C TYR A 53 4.82 -7.87 19.53
N ARG A 54 5.97 -7.29 19.85
CA ARG A 54 6.09 -6.21 20.83
C ARG A 54 5.53 -4.92 20.25
N LYS A 55 5.35 -3.91 21.11
CA LYS A 55 4.93 -2.58 20.68
C LYS A 55 5.84 -2.01 19.58
N SER A 56 7.15 -2.23 19.67
CA SER A 56 8.12 -1.84 18.65
C SER A 56 7.84 -2.50 17.29
N ASP A 57 7.54 -3.79 17.28
CA ASP A 57 7.31 -4.56 16.06
C ASP A 57 6.03 -4.13 15.37
N LYS A 58 4.96 -3.91 16.15
CA LYS A 58 3.68 -3.39 15.65
C LYS A 58 3.83 -2.01 15.02
N ILE A 59 4.66 -1.15 15.60
CA ILE A 59 4.96 0.18 15.03
C ILE A 59 5.80 0.06 13.76
N ALA A 60 6.83 -0.79 13.77
CA ALA A 60 7.69 -1.03 12.61
C ALA A 60 6.89 -1.60 11.43
N PHE A 61 6.00 -2.56 11.69
CA PHE A 61 5.07 -3.12 10.71
C PHE A 61 4.19 -2.02 10.11
N ALA A 62 3.55 -1.21 10.96
CA ALA A 62 2.67 -0.15 10.48
C ALA A 62 3.41 0.92 9.65
N LYS A 63 4.69 1.19 9.96
CA LYS A 63 5.55 2.06 9.14
C LYS A 63 5.90 1.40 7.80
N ALA A 64 6.19 0.11 7.78
CA ALA A 64 6.47 -0.64 6.55
C ALA A 64 5.27 -0.62 5.59
N VAL A 65 4.06 -0.88 6.09
CA VAL A 65 2.81 -0.77 5.30
C VAL A 65 2.62 0.63 4.75
N LEU A 66 2.87 1.66 5.57
CA LEU A 66 2.72 3.05 5.14
C LEU A 66 3.70 3.40 4.01
N ASN A 67 4.94 2.91 4.11
CA ASN A 67 5.94 3.09 3.07
C ASN A 67 5.53 2.39 1.76
N GLU A 68 5.06 1.14 1.84
CA GLU A 68 4.57 0.37 0.70
C GLU A 68 3.43 1.11 -0.04
N LEU A 69 2.46 1.65 0.71
CA LEU A 69 1.35 2.40 0.14
C LEU A 69 1.80 3.69 -0.56
N ASN A 70 2.78 4.39 0.01
CA ASN A 70 3.33 5.61 -0.59
C ASN A 70 4.11 5.30 -1.87
N GLN A 71 4.90 4.22 -1.88
CA GLN A 71 5.63 3.76 -3.06
C GLN A 71 4.69 3.30 -4.18
N ASN A 72 3.62 2.57 -3.85
CA ASN A 72 2.62 2.16 -4.85
C ASN A 72 1.87 3.37 -5.42
N ARG A 73 1.61 4.41 -4.60
CA ARG A 73 1.07 5.69 -5.09
C ARG A 73 2.01 6.42 -6.04
N SER A 74 3.32 6.42 -5.79
CA SER A 74 4.28 7.07 -6.69
C SER A 74 4.39 6.34 -8.03
N VAL A 75 4.43 5.00 -8.03
CA VAL A 75 4.49 4.20 -9.27
C VAL A 75 3.27 4.42 -10.15
N ARG A 76 2.06 4.51 -9.56
CA ARG A 76 0.84 4.79 -10.33
C ARG A 76 0.82 6.18 -10.97
N LYS A 77 1.47 7.18 -10.36
CA LYS A 77 1.57 8.53 -10.95
C LYS A 77 2.49 8.53 -12.16
N THR A 78 3.65 7.87 -12.09
CA THR A 78 4.62 7.84 -13.21
C THR A 78 4.04 7.13 -14.43
N SER A 79 3.36 6.00 -14.23
CA SER A 79 2.77 5.20 -15.31
C SER A 79 1.71 5.94 -16.12
N THR A 80 0.88 6.79 -15.50
CA THR A 80 -0.15 7.54 -16.22
C THR A 80 0.41 8.66 -17.10
N TYR A 81 1.53 9.28 -16.71
CA TYR A 81 2.15 10.33 -17.54
C TYR A 81 2.95 9.73 -18.69
N GLU A 82 3.69 8.63 -18.48
CA GLU A 82 4.44 7.98 -19.57
C GLU A 82 3.52 7.47 -20.69
N LEU A 83 2.39 6.85 -20.34
CA LEU A 83 1.41 6.38 -21.34
C LEU A 83 0.79 7.53 -22.15
N ALA A 84 0.54 8.68 -21.51
CA ALA A 84 -0.01 9.86 -22.18
C ALA A 84 1.00 10.51 -23.14
N TYR A 85 2.30 10.49 -22.82
CA TYR A 85 3.34 11.02 -23.71
C TYR A 85 3.65 10.08 -24.89
N SER A 86 3.60 8.76 -24.71
CA SER A 86 3.82 7.81 -25.81
C SER A 86 2.68 7.74 -26.84
N GLY A 87 1.46 8.17 -26.49
CA GLY A 87 0.30 8.22 -27.40
C GLY A 87 0.31 9.40 -28.38
N LEU A 88 1.06 10.48 -28.08
CA LEU A 88 1.08 11.71 -28.89
C LEU A 88 2.08 11.66 -30.07
N GLN A 89 3.01 10.71 -30.08
CA GLN A 89 4.12 10.71 -31.04
C GLN A 89 3.82 9.95 -32.34
N SER A 90 2.69 9.24 -32.43
CA SER A 90 2.35 8.38 -33.57
C SER A 90 1.38 9.01 -34.60
N GLN A 91 0.88 10.23 -34.38
CA GLN A 91 -0.19 10.80 -35.22
C GLN A 91 0.25 11.89 -36.21
N THR A 92 1.54 12.23 -36.31
CA THR A 92 2.01 13.34 -37.18
C THR A 92 3.04 12.91 -38.22
N ARG A 93 2.69 11.95 -39.08
CA ARG A 93 3.38 11.77 -40.38
C ARG A 93 2.47 11.13 -41.44
N LYS A 94 1.45 11.83 -41.94
CA LYS A 94 0.80 11.44 -43.22
C LYS A 94 0.34 12.55 -44.17
N ASP A 95 0.55 13.84 -43.89
CA ASP A 95 -0.03 14.89 -44.75
C ASP A 95 0.99 15.83 -45.42
N TYR A 96 2.12 15.31 -45.88
CA TYR A 96 2.95 16.03 -46.86
C TYR A 96 3.55 15.04 -47.84
N LEU A 97 2.86 14.88 -48.99
CA LEU A 97 3.42 14.63 -50.32
C LEU A 97 2.24 14.72 -51.29
N ALA A 98 2.02 15.95 -51.78
CA ALA A 98 1.34 16.21 -53.03
C ALA A 98 2.36 16.10 -54.17
#